data_AF-A0A6B3LAG2-F1
#
_entry.id   AF-A0A6B3LAG2-F1
#
_cell.length_a   1.000
_cell.length_b   1.000
_cell.length_c   1.000
_cell.angle_alpha   90.00
_cell.angle_beta   90.00
_cell.angle_gamma   90.00
#
_symmetry.space_group_name_H-M   'P 1'
#
loop_
_entity.id
_entity.type
_entity.pdbx_description
1 polymer ?
#
loop_
_entity_poly.entity_id
_entity_poly.type
_entity_poly.pdbx_seq_one_letter_code
_entity_poly.pdbx_strand_id
1 'polypeptide(L)'
;MKRTLHHLLAGILSVSVAHAAELKEIAEKFVSAWVAGDYAKLDEVYLESPTRERADEAFAEALPQIKAGKLTVAHVDKELVIGDLGVTLMRIDFEGHPVANFKPIICVRTEAGWRLFPWASQSDLKVLMDQRTPDEQIHLRLFNTWANLVEEQIEKEAEQAGAANRDNTGGCSQDH
;
A
#
# COMPACT_ATOMS: atom_id res chain seq x y z
N MET A 1 7.48 23.97 32.82
CA MET A 1 6.38 23.36 32.05
C MET A 1 6.59 23.39 30.53
N LYS A 2 7.09 24.46 29.89
CA LYS A 2 7.32 24.49 28.43
C LYS A 2 8.32 23.44 27.91
N ARG A 3 9.44 23.19 28.60
CA ARG A 3 10.47 22.19 28.19
C ARG A 3 9.96 20.75 28.22
N THR A 4 9.12 20.40 29.18
CA THR A 4 8.54 19.05 29.33
C THR A 4 7.54 18.75 28.21
N LEU A 5 6.72 19.72 27.82
CA LEU A 5 5.77 19.59 26.71
C LEU A 5 6.48 19.48 25.35
N HIS A 6 7.58 20.23 25.14
CA HIS A 6 8.38 20.13 23.92
C HIS A 6 9.10 18.78 23.81
N HIS A 7 9.59 18.21 24.92
CA HIS A 7 10.18 16.87 24.92
C HIS A 7 9.13 15.77 24.70
N LEU A 8 7.91 15.93 25.21
CA LEU A 8 6.82 14.98 24.96
C LEU A 8 6.39 15.00 23.48
N LEU A 9 6.21 16.19 22.90
CA LEU A 9 5.89 16.35 21.47
C LEU A 9 7.01 15.85 20.56
N ALA A 10 8.27 16.15 20.88
CA ALA A 10 9.41 15.63 20.13
C ALA A 10 9.54 14.10 20.26
N GLY A 11 9.22 13.54 21.43
CA GLY A 11 9.15 12.08 21.64
C GLY A 11 8.06 11.42 20.80
N ILE A 12 6.85 11.98 20.78
CA ILE A 12 5.73 11.46 19.97
C ILE A 12 6.04 11.57 18.47
N LEU A 13 6.61 12.70 18.03
CA LEU A 13 6.99 12.91 16.63
C LEU A 13 8.14 11.99 16.18
N SER A 14 9.16 11.81 17.01
CA SER A 14 10.30 10.92 16.67
C SER A 14 9.90 9.45 16.61
N VAL A 15 9.02 9.01 17.51
CA VAL A 15 8.44 7.65 17.50
C VAL A 15 7.58 7.43 16.26
N SER A 16 6.75 8.42 15.88
CA SER A 16 5.93 8.34 14.66
C SER A 16 6.78 8.28 13.37
N VAL A 17 7.86 9.07 13.27
CA VAL A 17 8.77 9.04 12.12
C VAL A 17 9.56 7.74 12.05
N ALA A 18 10.04 7.22 13.19
CA ALA A 18 10.72 5.94 13.24
C ALA A 18 9.80 4.78 12.81
N HIS A 19 8.55 4.78 13.28
CA HIS A 19 7.57 3.78 12.88
C HIS A 19 7.20 3.86 11.39
N ALA A 20 7.12 5.06 10.82
CA ALA A 20 6.89 5.24 9.38
C ALA A 20 8.07 4.72 8.53
N ALA A 21 9.31 4.91 9.00
CA ALA A 21 10.49 4.36 8.34
C ALA A 21 10.53 2.82 8.43
N GLU A 22 10.24 2.25 9.60
CA GLU A 22 10.13 0.78 9.78
C GLU A 22 9.02 0.18 8.90
N LEU A 23 7.87 0.86 8.81
CA LEU A 23 6.74 0.49 7.96
C LEU A 23 7.15 0.46 6.48
N LYS A 24 7.86 1.51 6.02
CA LYS A 24 8.39 1.57 4.66
C LYS A 24 9.35 0.42 4.38
N GLU A 25 10.28 0.15 5.30
CA GLU A 25 11.27 -0.91 5.14
C GLU A 25 10.61 -2.29 4.98
N ILE A 26 9.60 -2.62 5.80
CA ILE A 26 8.92 -3.91 5.67
C ILE A 26 8.11 -4.01 4.38
N ALA A 27 7.47 -2.92 3.96
CA ALA A 27 6.73 -2.89 2.70
C ALA A 27 7.68 -2.99 1.50
N GLU A 28 8.87 -2.40 1.55
CA GLU A 28 9.89 -2.54 0.50
C GLU A 28 10.47 -3.97 0.45
N LYS A 29 10.62 -4.64 1.60
CA LYS A 29 10.97 -6.08 1.64
C LYS A 29 9.91 -6.92 0.96
N PHE A 30 8.64 -6.62 1.22
CA PHE A 30 7.52 -7.27 0.55
C PHE A 30 7.55 -7.06 -0.97
N VAL A 31 7.71 -5.80 -1.43
CA VAL A 31 7.83 -5.51 -2.87
C VAL A 31 9.01 -6.26 -3.48
N SER A 32 10.17 -6.26 -2.81
CA SER A 32 11.37 -6.93 -3.31
C SER A 32 11.18 -8.45 -3.42
N ALA A 33 10.55 -9.08 -2.43
CA ALA A 33 10.22 -10.51 -2.44
C ALA A 33 9.22 -10.85 -3.55
N TRP A 34 8.23 -9.97 -3.74
CA TRP A 34 7.23 -10.09 -4.80
C TRP A 34 7.89 -10.01 -6.18
N VAL A 35 8.68 -8.98 -6.46
CA VAL A 35 9.41 -8.85 -7.73
C VAL A 35 10.34 -10.04 -7.98
N ALA A 36 10.96 -10.59 -6.92
CA ALA A 36 11.87 -11.72 -7.02
C ALA A 36 11.20 -13.09 -7.24
N GLY A 37 9.88 -13.22 -7.07
CA GLY A 37 9.27 -14.56 -7.13
C GLY A 37 9.42 -15.37 -5.84
N ASP A 38 9.81 -14.75 -4.71
CA ASP A 38 10.34 -15.43 -3.52
C ASP A 38 9.27 -15.61 -2.42
N TYR A 39 8.45 -16.66 -2.54
CA TYR A 39 7.38 -16.99 -1.59
C TYR A 39 7.89 -17.15 -0.14
N ALA A 40 9.10 -17.66 0.07
CA ALA A 40 9.64 -17.85 1.41
C ALA A 40 9.86 -16.50 2.12
N LYS A 41 10.30 -15.47 1.39
CA LYS A 41 10.45 -14.12 1.95
C LYS A 41 9.14 -13.37 2.10
N LEU A 42 8.14 -13.67 1.27
CA LEU A 42 6.79 -13.15 1.47
C LEU A 42 6.20 -13.65 2.80
N ASP A 43 6.45 -14.91 3.15
CA ASP A 43 5.99 -15.49 4.42
C ASP A 43 6.61 -14.80 5.65
N GLU A 44 7.83 -14.28 5.56
CA GLU A 44 8.50 -13.59 6.67
C GLU A 44 7.82 -12.26 7.04
N VAL A 45 7.17 -11.61 6.07
CA VAL A 45 6.57 -10.29 6.24
C VAL A 45 5.05 -10.35 6.47
N TYR A 46 4.39 -11.43 6.09
CA TYR A 46 2.96 -11.60 6.27
C TYR A 46 2.56 -11.78 7.74
N LEU A 47 1.42 -11.17 8.08
CA LEU A 47 0.62 -11.57 9.22
C LEU A 47 -0.14 -12.84 8.84
N GLU A 48 -0.21 -13.82 9.74
CA GLU A 48 -1.07 -14.98 9.51
C GLU A 48 -2.53 -14.54 9.37
N SER A 49 -3.06 -14.63 8.15
CA SER A 49 -4.41 -14.15 7.83
C SER A 49 -5.03 -14.87 6.63
N PRO A 50 -6.37 -14.79 6.49
CA PRO A 50 -7.07 -15.20 5.28
C PRO A 50 -6.74 -14.35 4.04
N THR A 51 -6.09 -13.19 4.21
CA THR A 51 -5.70 -12.35 3.07
C THR A 51 -4.45 -12.86 2.37
N ARG A 52 -3.66 -13.71 3.03
CA ARG A 52 -2.49 -14.37 2.46
C ARG A 52 -2.82 -15.18 1.20
N GLU A 53 -3.89 -15.96 1.21
CA GLU A 53 -4.27 -16.78 0.05
C GLU A 53 -4.58 -15.90 -1.18
N ARG A 54 -5.33 -14.82 -0.99
CA ARG A 54 -5.59 -13.82 -2.05
C ARG A 54 -4.33 -13.09 -2.50
N ALA A 55 -3.42 -12.81 -1.58
CA ALA A 55 -2.12 -12.23 -1.88
C ALA A 55 -1.30 -13.15 -2.78
N ASP A 56 -1.28 -14.44 -2.45
CA ASP A 56 -0.57 -15.47 -3.19
C ASP A 56 -1.19 -15.72 -4.57
N GLU A 57 -2.52 -15.66 -4.69
CA GLU A 57 -3.24 -15.71 -5.97
C GLU A 57 -2.90 -14.52 -6.87
N ALA A 58 -3.01 -13.29 -6.33
CA ALA A 58 -2.67 -12.06 -7.06
C ALA A 58 -1.20 -12.08 -7.49
N PHE A 59 -0.34 -12.67 -6.67
CA PHE A 59 1.06 -12.86 -7.01
C PHE A 59 1.27 -13.89 -8.12
N ALA A 60 0.59 -15.04 -8.05
CA ALA A 60 0.67 -16.08 -9.07
C ALA A 60 0.19 -15.57 -10.44
N GLU A 61 -0.81 -14.69 -10.48
CA GLU A 61 -1.29 -14.03 -11.70
C GLU A 61 -0.25 -13.06 -12.29
N ALA A 62 0.45 -12.31 -11.44
CA ALA A 62 1.44 -11.34 -11.87
C ALA A 62 2.79 -11.95 -12.26
N LEU A 63 3.19 -13.06 -11.63
CA LEU A 63 4.52 -13.66 -11.79
C LEU A 63 4.94 -13.93 -13.25
N PRO A 64 4.06 -14.41 -14.16
CA PRO A 64 4.39 -14.56 -15.57
C PRO A 64 4.76 -13.24 -16.25
N GLN A 65 4.08 -12.14 -15.89
CA GLN A 65 4.35 -10.82 -16.46
C GLN A 65 5.67 -10.24 -15.94
N ILE A 66 5.96 -10.42 -14.65
CA ILE A 66 7.25 -10.05 -14.04
C ILE A 66 8.39 -10.81 -14.73
N LYS A 67 8.26 -12.13 -14.88
CA LYS A 67 9.26 -12.98 -15.56
C LYS A 67 9.44 -12.63 -17.04
N ALA A 68 8.40 -12.12 -17.69
CA ALA A 68 8.47 -11.60 -19.06
C ALA A 68 9.13 -10.21 -19.15
N GLY A 69 9.61 -9.64 -18.05
CA GLY A 69 10.25 -8.33 -18.02
C GLY A 69 9.28 -7.16 -18.21
N LYS A 70 7.96 -7.41 -18.08
CA LYS A 70 6.92 -6.39 -18.29
C LYS A 70 6.73 -5.47 -17.09
N LEU A 71 7.34 -5.77 -15.95
CA LEU A 71 7.23 -4.91 -14.77
C LEU A 71 8.03 -3.61 -15.00
N THR A 72 7.35 -2.47 -15.01
CA THR A 72 7.98 -1.16 -15.21
C THR A 72 8.26 -0.43 -13.90
N VAL A 73 7.37 -0.57 -12.90
CA VAL A 73 7.53 0.07 -11.59
C VAL A 73 7.04 -0.86 -10.48
N ALA A 74 7.81 -0.97 -9.41
CA ALA A 74 7.38 -1.59 -8.16
C ALA A 74 8.00 -0.85 -6.96
N HIS A 75 7.18 -0.10 -6.20
CA HIS A 75 7.64 0.59 -4.99
C HIS A 75 6.50 0.85 -4.02
N VAL A 76 6.86 1.32 -2.84
CA VAL A 76 5.95 1.72 -1.77
C VAL A 76 5.81 3.24 -1.81
N ASP A 77 4.58 3.72 -1.82
CA ASP A 77 4.24 5.14 -1.79
C ASP A 77 3.33 5.43 -0.59
N LYS A 78 3.48 6.63 -0.02
CA LYS A 78 2.70 7.20 1.09
C LYS A 78 2.55 6.30 2.32
N GLU A 79 3.12 6.71 3.44
CA GLU A 79 3.00 6.02 4.72
C GLU A 79 2.12 6.81 5.70
N LEU A 80 1.17 6.14 6.32
CA LEU A 80 0.43 6.68 7.47
C LEU A 80 0.53 5.71 8.64
N VAL A 81 1.03 6.18 9.77
CA VAL A 81 1.15 5.40 11.01
C VAL A 81 0.37 6.07 12.13
N ILE A 82 -0.45 5.28 12.84
CA ILE A 82 -1.18 5.70 14.02
C ILE A 82 -1.10 4.57 15.06
N GLY A 83 -0.35 4.80 16.14
CA GLY A 83 -0.09 3.77 17.15
C GLY A 83 0.63 2.56 16.56
N ASP A 84 0.05 1.38 16.75
CA ASP A 84 0.54 0.09 16.25
C ASP A 84 -0.08 -0.31 14.90
N LEU A 85 -0.69 0.63 14.20
CA LEU A 85 -1.29 0.42 12.89
C LEU A 85 -0.64 1.33 11.85
N GLY A 86 -0.40 0.77 10.68
CA GLY A 86 0.20 1.47 9.55
C GLY A 86 -0.55 1.11 8.27
N VAL A 87 -0.58 2.03 7.31
CA VAL A 87 -1.01 1.74 5.95
C VAL A 87 0.00 2.33 4.99
N THR A 88 0.25 1.60 3.92
CA THR A 88 0.99 2.11 2.78
C THR A 88 0.41 1.60 1.47
N LEU A 89 0.83 2.18 0.35
CA LEU A 89 0.37 1.80 -0.97
C LEU A 89 1.52 1.19 -1.74
N MET A 90 1.33 -0.01 -2.25
CA MET A 90 2.25 -0.55 -3.24
C MET A 90 1.78 -0.12 -4.63
N ARG A 91 2.66 0.51 -5.39
CA ARG A 91 2.47 0.75 -6.81
C ARG A 91 3.14 -0.35 -7.62
N ILE A 92 2.39 -0.94 -8.55
CA ILE A 92 2.84 -1.98 -9.48
C ILE A 92 2.39 -1.58 -10.89
N ASP A 93 3.33 -1.25 -11.74
CA ASP A 93 3.04 -0.90 -13.13
C ASP A 93 3.60 -1.99 -14.05
N PHE A 94 2.81 -2.35 -15.05
CA PHE A 94 3.22 -3.27 -16.11
C PHE A 94 3.21 -2.53 -17.45
N GLU A 95 4.09 -2.95 -18.36
CA GLU A 95 4.16 -2.44 -19.72
C GLU A 95 2.81 -2.60 -20.45
N GLY A 96 2.37 -1.55 -21.14
CA GLY A 96 1.10 -1.54 -21.86
C GLY A 96 -0.13 -1.33 -20.98
N HIS A 97 0.03 -1.20 -19.66
CA HIS A 97 -1.04 -0.76 -18.77
C HIS A 97 -1.02 0.77 -18.66
N PRO A 98 -2.06 1.48 -19.14
CA PRO A 98 -2.09 2.93 -19.15
C PRO A 98 -2.28 3.55 -17.76
N VAL A 99 -2.54 2.72 -16.74
CA VAL A 99 -2.87 3.13 -15.38
C VAL A 99 -1.98 2.42 -14.39
N ALA A 100 -1.45 3.18 -13.43
CA ALA A 100 -0.67 2.64 -12.34
C ALA A 100 -1.55 1.78 -11.42
N ASN A 101 -1.16 0.53 -11.14
CA ASN A 101 -1.94 -0.30 -10.21
C ASN A 101 -1.44 -0.07 -8.80
N PHE A 102 -2.27 0.56 -7.98
CA PHE A 102 -1.99 0.67 -6.56
C PHE A 102 -2.75 -0.41 -5.80
N LYS A 103 -2.10 -0.98 -4.79
CA LYS A 103 -2.69 -1.95 -3.86
C LYS A 103 -2.42 -1.48 -2.43
N PRO A 104 -3.46 -1.24 -1.62
CA PRO A 104 -3.28 -0.89 -0.23
C PRO A 104 -2.73 -2.08 0.56
N ILE A 105 -1.81 -1.77 1.46
CA ILE A 105 -1.21 -2.71 2.39
C ILE A 105 -1.45 -2.17 3.80
N ILE A 106 -2.27 -2.90 4.56
CA ILE A 106 -2.40 -2.63 6.00
C ILE A 106 -1.26 -3.33 6.71
N CYS A 107 -0.74 -2.68 7.73
CA CYS A 107 0.38 -3.15 8.51
C CYS A 107 0.01 -3.04 9.98
N VAL A 108 0.37 -4.06 10.74
CA VAL A 108 0.10 -4.15 12.17
C VAL A 108 1.42 -4.38 12.88
N ARG A 109 1.68 -3.62 13.95
CA ARG A 109 2.85 -3.83 14.79
C ARG A 109 2.56 -4.96 15.77
N THR A 110 3.50 -5.90 15.84
CA THR A 110 3.47 -7.03 16.77
C THR A 110 4.74 -7.00 17.62
N GLU A 111 4.85 -7.89 18.60
CA GLU A 111 6.09 -8.06 19.38
C GLU A 111 7.30 -8.43 18.50
N ALA A 112 7.05 -9.06 17.34
CA ALA A 112 8.07 -9.42 16.36
C ALA A 112 8.33 -8.30 15.31
N GLY A 113 7.83 -7.09 15.56
CA GLY A 113 7.88 -5.95 14.65
C GLY A 113 6.64 -5.83 13.77
N TRP A 114 6.73 -5.01 12.72
CA TRP A 114 5.64 -4.86 11.76
C TRP A 114 5.35 -6.17 11.03
N ARG A 115 4.08 -6.39 10.69
CA ARG A 115 3.59 -7.47 9.84
C ARG A 115 2.53 -6.94 8.89
N LEU A 116 2.53 -7.49 7.68
CA LEU A 116 1.69 -7.01 6.60
C LEU A 116 0.41 -7.85 6.51
N PHE A 117 -0.70 -7.15 6.34
CA PHE A 117 -2.01 -7.68 6.04
C PHE A 117 -2.39 -7.19 4.64
N PRO A 118 -1.81 -7.81 3.59
CA PRO A 118 -1.89 -7.29 2.24
C PRO A 118 -3.26 -7.61 1.61
N TRP A 119 -3.71 -6.78 0.67
CA TRP A 119 -4.98 -6.97 -0.07
C TRP A 119 -6.22 -7.21 0.80
N ALA A 120 -6.26 -6.58 1.98
CA ALA A 120 -7.43 -6.63 2.84
C ALA A 120 -8.65 -6.05 2.13
N SER A 121 -9.75 -6.79 2.13
CA SER A 121 -11.05 -6.25 1.76
C SER A 121 -11.66 -5.50 2.95
N GLN A 122 -12.76 -4.78 2.69
CA GLN A 122 -13.55 -4.17 3.76
C GLN A 122 -14.09 -5.19 4.77
N SER A 123 -14.38 -6.43 4.34
CA SER A 123 -14.81 -7.47 5.29
C SER A 123 -13.66 -7.93 6.18
N ASP A 124 -12.44 -8.02 5.66
CA ASP A 124 -11.27 -8.38 6.47
C ASP A 124 -10.90 -7.28 7.46
N LEU A 125 -11.00 -6.02 7.02
CA LEU A 125 -10.83 -4.86 7.88
C LEU A 125 -11.84 -4.86 9.02
N LYS A 126 -13.10 -5.24 8.76
CA LYS A 126 -14.12 -5.37 9.80
C LYS A 126 -13.77 -6.46 10.83
N VAL A 127 -13.32 -7.63 10.37
CA VAL A 127 -12.84 -8.70 11.26
C VAL A 127 -11.65 -8.24 12.08
N LEU A 128 -10.69 -7.53 11.46
CA LEU A 128 -9.55 -6.96 12.15
C LEU A 128 -9.99 -5.93 13.19
N MET A 129 -10.96 -5.07 12.88
CA MET A 129 -11.52 -4.09 13.81
C MET A 129 -12.19 -4.75 15.02
N ASP A 130 -12.95 -5.82 14.81
CA ASP A 130 -13.70 -6.50 15.88
C ASP A 130 -12.76 -7.15 16.92
N GLN A 131 -11.48 -7.36 16.58
CA GLN A 131 -10.45 -7.93 17.46
C GLN A 131 -9.63 -6.86 18.21
N ARG A 132 -9.93 -5.57 18.02
CA ARG A 132 -9.11 -4.45 18.48
C ARG A 132 -9.82 -3.59 19.51
N THR A 133 -9.04 -2.83 20.26
CA THR A 133 -9.57 -1.86 21.23
C THR A 133 -10.38 -0.76 20.53
N PRO A 134 -11.31 -0.08 21.23
CA PRO A 134 -12.10 1.00 20.63
C PRO A 134 -11.26 2.12 20.00
N ASP A 135 -10.09 2.42 20.57
CA ASP A 135 -9.16 3.43 20.03
C ASP A 135 -8.54 2.98 18.69
N GLU A 136 -8.02 1.75 18.64
CA GLU A 136 -7.52 1.13 17.41
C GLU A 136 -8.61 1.00 16.33
N GLN A 137 -9.87 0.76 16.73
CA GLN A 137 -11.00 0.73 15.79
C GLN A 137 -11.28 2.10 15.16
N ILE A 138 -11.13 3.20 15.91
CA ILE A 138 -11.24 4.55 15.36
C ILE A 138 -10.13 4.78 14.33
N HIS A 139 -8.90 4.36 14.66
CA HIS A 139 -7.77 4.46 13.75
C HIS A 139 -8.03 3.66 12.46
N LEU A 140 -8.44 2.39 12.55
CA LEU A 140 -8.79 1.54 11.39
C LEU A 140 -9.87 2.16 10.49
N ARG A 141 -10.86 2.85 11.05
CA ARG A 141 -11.89 3.56 10.25
C ARG A 141 -11.30 4.77 9.51
N LEU A 142 -10.49 5.57 10.18
CA LEU A 142 -9.80 6.71 9.56
C LEU A 142 -8.88 6.23 8.44
N PHE A 143 -8.18 5.12 8.65
CA PHE A 143 -7.34 4.47 7.65
C PHE A 143 -8.13 3.97 6.45
N ASN A 144 -9.25 3.27 6.64
CA ASN A 144 -10.10 2.79 5.55
C ASN A 144 -10.60 3.96 4.69
N THR A 145 -11.02 5.07 5.32
CA THR A 145 -11.42 6.29 4.59
C THR A 145 -10.25 6.89 3.80
N TRP A 146 -9.06 6.98 4.40
CA TRP A 146 -7.88 7.50 3.71
C TRP A 146 -7.48 6.65 2.50
N ALA A 147 -7.46 5.31 2.64
CA ALA A 147 -7.15 4.40 1.55
C ALA A 147 -8.11 4.57 0.37
N ASN A 148 -9.42 4.60 0.64
CA ASN A 148 -10.44 4.83 -0.41
C ASN A 148 -10.25 6.19 -1.11
N LEU A 149 -9.96 7.26 -0.35
CA LEU A 149 -9.71 8.58 -0.94
C LEU A 149 -8.48 8.59 -1.85
N VAL A 150 -7.43 7.85 -1.49
CA VAL A 150 -6.25 7.75 -2.34
C VAL A 150 -6.56 6.92 -3.60
N GLU A 151 -7.28 5.80 -3.48
CA GLU A 151 -7.74 5.01 -4.63
C GLU A 151 -8.59 5.86 -5.59
N GLU A 152 -9.60 6.59 -5.09
CA GLU A 152 -10.42 7.50 -5.88
C GLU A 152 -9.60 8.59 -6.58
N GLN A 153 -8.60 9.15 -5.89
CA GLN A 153 -7.74 10.19 -6.45
C GLN A 153 -6.87 9.63 -7.59
N ILE A 154 -6.36 8.42 -7.43
CA ILE A 154 -5.58 7.71 -8.46
C ILE A 154 -6.46 7.40 -9.68
N GLU A 155 -7.68 6.91 -9.48
CA GLU A 155 -8.63 6.65 -10.57
C GLU A 155 -8.93 7.91 -11.38
N LYS A 156 -9.13 9.05 -10.70
CA LYS A 156 -9.31 10.35 -11.37
C LYS A 156 -8.08 10.77 -12.17
N GLU A 157 -6.88 10.59 -11.62
CA GLU A 157 -5.62 10.88 -12.32
C GLU A 157 -5.46 9.99 -13.56
N ALA A 158 -5.86 8.73 -13.46
CA ALA A 158 -5.87 7.77 -14.57
C ALA A 158 -6.86 8.15 -15.68
N GLU A 159 -8.08 8.54 -15.32
CA GLU A 159 -9.10 9.01 -16.27
C GLU A 159 -8.64 10.27 -17.01
N GLN A 160 -8.02 11.21 -16.29
CA GLN A 160 -7.48 12.45 -16.87
C GLN A 160 -6.30 12.17 -17.82
N ALA A 161 -5.38 11.27 -17.44
CA ALA A 161 -4.27 10.86 -18.31
C ALA A 161 -4.77 10.12 -19.56
N GLY A 162 -5.79 9.27 -19.44
CA GLY A 162 -6.43 8.58 -20.55
C GLY A 162 -7.20 9.53 -21.48
N ALA A 163 -7.84 10.57 -20.95
CA ALA A 163 -8.52 11.60 -21.73
C ALA A 163 -7.52 12.46 -22.53
N ALA A 164 -6.41 12.89 -21.91
CA ALA A 164 -5.37 13.66 -22.57
C ALA A 164 -4.69 12.91 -23.73
N ASN A 165 -4.60 11.57 -23.64
CA ASN A 165 -4.04 10.74 -24.71
C ASN A 165 -4.99 10.52 -25.89
N ARG A 166 -6.31 10.57 -25.67
CA ARG A 166 -7.32 10.46 -26.75
C ARG A 166 -7.35 11.74 -27.60
N ASP A 167 -7.25 12.91 -26.97
CA ASP A 167 -7.27 14.19 -27.67
C ASP A 167 -6.04 14.40 -28.58
N ASN A 168 -4.88 13.82 -28.23
CA ASN A 168 -3.67 13.89 -29.07
C ASN A 168 -3.69 12.98 -30.31
N THR A 169 -4.59 11.98 -30.37
CA THR A 169 -4.73 11.10 -31.56
C THR A 169 -5.84 11.53 -32.52
N GLY A 170 -6.70 12.50 -32.14
CA GLY A 170 -7.79 13.01 -32.97
C GLY A 170 -7.42 14.17 -33.89
N GLY A 171 -6.21 14.71 -33.78
CA GLY A 171 -5.77 15.92 -34.48
C GLY A 171 -4.80 15.67 -35.63
N CYS A 172 -5.05 14.69 -36.50
CA CYS A 172 -4.30 14.57 -37.76
C CYS A 172 -5.22 14.04 -38.87
N SER A 173 -6.10 14.90 -39.36
CA SER A 173 -6.75 14.72 -40.64
C SER A 173 -7.05 16.07 -41.26
N GLN A 174 -6.74 16.13 -42.56
CA GLN A 174 -7.03 17.19 -43.53
C GLN A 174 -6.01 18.34 -43.56
N ASP A 175 -5.05 18.22 -44.48
CA ASP A 175 -5.04 19.04 -45.71
C ASP A 175 -3.96 18.55 -46.69
N HIS A 176 -4.38 17.83 -47.74
CA HIS A 176 -3.66 17.65 -49.00
C HIS A 176 -4.65 17.48 -50.15
#